data_AF-A0A9E3FYR2-F1
#
_entry.id   AF-A0A9E3FYR2-F1
#
_cell.length_a   1.000
_cell.length_b   1.000
_cell.length_c   1.000
_cell.angle_alpha   90.00
_cell.angle_beta   90.00
_cell.angle_gamma   90.00
#
_symmetry.space_group_name_H-M   'P 1'
#
loop_
_entity.id
_entity.type
_entity.pdbx_description
1 polymer ?
#
loop_
_entity_poly.entity_id
_entity_poly.type
_entity_poly.pdbx_seq_one_letter_code
_entity_poly.pdbx_strand_id
1 'polypeptide(L)'
;MTIRFARGEEGAMVARRIAWLPALAMAGALAYAVAPRKSDLRGFEPAGMARLETAMWRDYYERHYPSLFYHLYESSRAQFGFSPLDSFRIALAAAQAAGAFQPTHSRAEAAAALPHLFVYYGLLRAAAPAAFEVAAAANLELDWWQARREQVAPGDYGVTIARVAALTYGTPAEGTAMLAYGIGRAQAMAYRDARGAGINEQDWSSIEAQLREAYQQLKLAIVPSA
;
A
#
# COMPACT_ATOMS: atom_id res chain seq x y z
N MET A 1 70.15 -19.08 23.92
CA MET A 1 69.18 -19.73 23.02
C MET A 1 67.86 -19.01 23.20
N THR A 2 67.53 -18.10 22.28
CA THR A 2 66.44 -17.12 22.44
C THR A 2 65.39 -17.40 21.39
N ILE A 3 64.23 -17.93 21.79
CA ILE A 3 63.09 -18.14 20.89
C ILE A 3 62.26 -16.86 20.87
N ARG A 4 62.22 -16.19 19.71
CA ARG A 4 61.51 -14.92 19.49
C ARG A 4 60.05 -15.20 19.11
N PHE A 5 59.15 -14.47 19.75
CA PHE A 5 57.69 -14.51 19.54
C PHE A 5 57.31 -14.16 18.10
N ALA A 6 56.67 -15.10 17.40
CA ALA A 6 56.01 -14.89 16.09
C ALA A 6 54.48 -15.09 16.19
N ARG A 7 53.84 -14.53 17.23
CA ARG A 7 52.39 -14.71 17.48
C ARG A 7 51.56 -13.42 17.37
N GLY A 8 52.20 -12.28 17.10
CA GLY A 8 51.54 -10.96 17.14
C GLY A 8 50.86 -10.52 15.84
N GLU A 9 51.37 -10.93 14.67
CA GLU A 9 50.92 -10.36 13.39
C GLU A 9 49.75 -11.09 12.73
N GLU A 10 49.63 -12.41 12.90
CA GLU A 10 48.49 -13.18 12.37
C GLU A 10 47.17 -12.81 13.06
N GLY A 11 47.18 -12.60 14.38
CA GLY A 11 46.00 -12.23 15.15
C GLY A 11 45.44 -10.86 14.75
N ALA A 12 46.31 -9.90 14.46
CA ALA A 12 45.92 -8.57 13.99
C ALA A 12 45.32 -8.59 12.58
N MET A 13 45.82 -9.46 11.69
CA MET A 13 45.32 -9.61 10.32
C MET A 13 43.96 -10.32 10.27
N VAL A 14 43.76 -11.36 11.10
CA VAL A 14 42.47 -12.05 11.24
C VAL A 14 41.43 -11.15 11.91
N ALA A 15 41.80 -10.40 12.96
CA ALA A 15 40.92 -9.42 13.60
C ALA A 15 40.49 -8.28 12.64
N ARG A 16 41.41 -7.80 11.79
CA ARG A 16 41.08 -6.82 10.72
C ARG A 16 40.15 -7.41 9.66
N ARG A 17 40.34 -8.67 9.25
CA ARG A 17 39.47 -9.36 8.27
C ARG A 17 38.04 -9.61 8.81
N ILE A 18 37.89 -9.84 10.11
CA ILE A 18 36.59 -10.02 10.78
C ILE A 18 35.85 -8.68 10.96
N ALA A 19 36.57 -7.57 11.12
CA ALA A 19 35.97 -6.23 11.29
C ALA A 19 35.25 -5.69 10.04
N TRP A 20 35.57 -6.17 8.83
CA TRP A 20 34.93 -5.70 7.59
C TRP A 20 33.64 -6.45 7.25
N LEU A 21 33.41 -7.65 7.77
CA LEU A 21 32.18 -8.42 7.53
C LEU A 21 30.90 -7.69 7.94
N PRO A 22 30.78 -7.10 9.15
CA PRO A 22 29.59 -6.34 9.51
C PRO A 22 29.45 -5.07 8.66
N ALA A 23 30.54 -4.41 8.28
CA ALA A 23 30.51 -3.23 7.42
C ALA A 23 30.04 -3.57 5.98
N LEU A 24 30.52 -4.68 5.41
CA LEU A 24 30.09 -5.18 4.11
C LEU A 24 28.64 -5.68 4.15
N ALA A 25 28.23 -6.35 5.22
CA ALA A 25 26.83 -6.75 5.41
C ALA A 25 25.92 -5.53 5.53
N MET A 26 26.32 -4.51 6.27
CA MET A 26 25.60 -3.24 6.37
C MET A 26 25.52 -2.53 5.01
N ALA A 27 26.64 -2.42 4.29
CA ALA A 27 26.67 -1.83 2.96
C ALA A 27 25.78 -2.60 1.98
N GLY A 28 25.80 -3.94 2.03
CA GLY A 28 24.93 -4.81 1.24
C GLY A 28 23.46 -4.65 1.59
N ALA A 29 23.12 -4.56 2.88
CA ALA A 29 21.75 -4.33 3.34
C ALA A 29 21.24 -2.94 2.90
N LEU A 30 22.06 -1.90 3.05
CA LEU A 30 21.76 -0.55 2.57
C LEU A 30 21.56 -0.55 1.06
N ALA A 31 22.47 -1.16 0.30
CA ALA A 31 22.35 -1.30 -1.14
C ALA A 31 21.05 -2.04 -1.52
N TYR A 32 20.72 -3.15 -0.87
CA TYR A 32 19.48 -3.89 -1.12
C TYR A 32 18.22 -3.04 -0.83
N ALA A 33 18.26 -2.24 0.24
CA ALA A 33 17.15 -1.40 0.68
C ALA A 33 16.86 -0.24 -0.29
N VAL A 34 17.90 0.34 -0.90
CA VAL A 34 17.79 1.52 -1.78
C VAL A 34 17.87 1.20 -3.27
N ALA A 35 18.36 0.01 -3.65
CA ALA A 35 18.55 -0.33 -5.05
C ALA A 35 17.20 -0.26 -5.80
N PRO A 36 17.13 0.51 -6.91
CA PRO A 36 15.90 0.70 -7.65
C PRO A 36 15.39 -0.64 -8.18
N ARG A 37 14.08 -0.82 -8.10
CA ARG A 37 13.38 -2.01 -8.60
C ARG A 37 12.51 -1.62 -9.79
N LYS A 38 12.24 -2.59 -10.67
CA LYS A 38 11.22 -2.45 -11.70
C LYS A 38 9.85 -2.66 -11.06
N SER A 39 9.37 -1.67 -10.31
CA SER A 39 8.03 -1.68 -9.73
C SER A 39 6.99 -1.45 -10.83
N ASP A 40 5.87 -2.16 -10.78
CA ASP A 40 4.74 -2.04 -11.72
C ASP A 40 3.44 -2.18 -10.95
N LEU A 41 2.60 -1.13 -10.95
CA LEU A 41 1.30 -1.17 -10.31
C LEU A 41 0.40 -2.22 -10.92
N ARG A 42 0.58 -2.61 -12.19
CA ARG A 42 -0.22 -3.66 -12.83
C ARG A 42 0.22 -5.07 -12.42
N GLY A 43 1.34 -5.20 -11.71
CA GLY A 43 1.95 -6.47 -11.35
C GLY A 43 1.22 -7.25 -10.24
N PHE A 44 0.23 -6.64 -9.58
CA PHE A 44 -0.42 -7.27 -8.42
C PHE A 44 -1.19 -8.55 -8.78
N GLU A 45 -1.29 -9.44 -7.80
CA GLU A 45 -2.13 -10.63 -7.84
C GLU A 45 -3.46 -10.35 -7.12
N PRO A 46 -4.63 -10.50 -7.78
CA PRO A 46 -5.91 -10.12 -7.18
C PRO A 46 -6.19 -10.75 -5.81
N ALA A 47 -5.88 -12.03 -5.64
CA ALA A 47 -6.04 -12.70 -4.35
C ALA A 47 -5.05 -12.19 -3.28
N GLY A 48 -3.82 -11.87 -3.69
CA GLY A 48 -2.79 -11.30 -2.80
C GLY A 48 -3.17 -9.92 -2.29
N MET A 49 -3.63 -9.04 -3.17
CA MET A 49 -4.12 -7.71 -2.78
C MET A 49 -5.38 -7.77 -1.92
N ALA A 50 -6.35 -8.62 -2.27
CA ALA A 50 -7.57 -8.78 -1.47
C ALA A 50 -7.28 -9.22 -0.03
N ARG A 51 -6.38 -10.19 0.14
CA ARG A 51 -5.95 -10.67 1.47
C ARG A 51 -5.28 -9.55 2.28
N LEU A 52 -4.33 -8.84 1.66
CA LEU A 52 -3.61 -7.76 2.34
C LEU A 52 -4.53 -6.60 2.71
N GLU A 53 -5.41 -6.18 1.81
CA GLU A 53 -6.36 -5.10 2.08
C GLU A 53 -7.38 -5.50 3.15
N THR A 54 -7.88 -6.74 3.14
CA THR A 54 -8.77 -7.25 4.20
C THR A 54 -8.08 -7.18 5.57
N ALA A 55 -6.82 -7.61 5.64
CA ALA A 55 -6.03 -7.52 6.86
C ALA A 55 -5.79 -6.06 7.31
N MET A 56 -5.51 -5.15 6.36
CA MET A 56 -5.40 -3.72 6.65
C MET A 56 -6.69 -3.14 7.21
N TRP A 57 -7.86 -3.49 6.64
CA TRP A 57 -9.14 -3.02 7.15
C TRP A 57 -9.37 -3.51 8.58
N ARG A 58 -9.11 -4.80 8.84
CA ARG A 58 -9.20 -5.38 10.18
C ARG A 58 -8.31 -4.62 11.17
N ASP A 59 -7.02 -4.47 10.86
CA ASP A 59 -6.07 -3.77 11.72
C ASP A 59 -6.45 -2.30 11.96
N TYR A 60 -6.96 -1.61 10.94
CA TYR A 60 -7.40 -0.22 11.07
C TYR A 60 -8.57 -0.09 12.05
N TYR A 61 -9.56 -0.97 11.96
CA TYR A 61 -10.73 -0.93 12.84
C TYR A 61 -10.43 -1.42 14.26
N GLU A 62 -9.55 -2.41 14.41
CA GLU A 62 -9.06 -2.89 15.70
C GLU A 62 -7.98 -1.97 16.30
N ARG A 63 -7.52 -0.96 15.55
CA ARG A 63 -6.45 -0.02 15.92
C ARG A 63 -5.10 -0.69 16.17
N HIS A 64 -4.84 -1.80 15.48
CA HIS A 64 -3.56 -2.51 15.47
C HIS A 64 -2.57 -1.84 14.49
N TYR A 65 -2.17 -0.60 14.80
CA TYR A 65 -1.35 0.22 13.89
C TYR A 65 -0.02 -0.41 13.43
N PRO A 66 0.74 -1.16 14.26
CA PRO A 66 1.95 -1.84 13.78
C PRO A 66 1.65 -2.88 12.70
N SER A 67 0.58 -3.65 12.85
CA SER A 67 0.13 -4.63 11.85
C SER A 67 -0.39 -3.94 10.59
N LEU A 68 -1.16 -2.86 10.75
CA LEU A 68 -1.61 -2.03 9.63
C LEU A 68 -0.43 -1.51 8.80
N PHE A 69 0.60 -0.98 9.47
CA PHE A 69 1.82 -0.52 8.81
C PHE A 69 2.54 -1.65 8.07
N TYR A 70 2.65 -2.82 8.69
CA TYR A 70 3.24 -4.00 8.05
C TYR A 70 2.48 -4.42 6.79
N HIS A 71 1.15 -4.47 6.83
CA HIS A 71 0.35 -4.83 5.65
C HIS A 71 0.42 -3.77 4.54
N LEU A 72 0.49 -2.48 4.89
CA LEU A 72 0.76 -1.39 3.93
C LEU A 72 2.13 -1.53 3.25
N TYR A 73 3.15 -1.86 4.04
CA TYR A 73 4.50 -2.13 3.53
C TYR A 73 4.50 -3.34 2.60
N GLU A 74 3.85 -4.43 3.01
CA GLU A 74 3.82 -5.68 2.27
C GLU A 74 3.02 -5.57 0.96
N SER A 75 1.95 -4.78 0.93
CA SER A 75 1.24 -4.45 -0.32
C SER A 75 2.19 -3.79 -1.33
N SER A 76 2.90 -2.75 -0.91
CA SER A 76 3.85 -2.05 -1.79
C SER A 76 5.02 -2.95 -2.23
N ARG A 77 5.54 -3.76 -1.29
CA ARG A 77 6.71 -4.62 -1.52
C ARG A 77 6.37 -5.82 -2.40
N ALA A 78 5.34 -6.58 -2.07
CA ALA A 78 5.03 -7.87 -2.67
C ALA A 78 4.12 -7.76 -3.89
N GLN A 79 3.24 -6.77 -3.94
CA GLN A 79 2.23 -6.65 -5.02
C GLN A 79 2.67 -5.70 -6.12
N PHE A 80 3.43 -4.64 -5.79
CA PHE A 80 3.93 -3.68 -6.77
C PHE A 80 5.44 -3.74 -7.00
N GLY A 81 6.19 -4.48 -6.18
CA GLY A 81 7.62 -4.72 -6.39
C GLY A 81 8.54 -3.56 -6.03
N PHE A 82 8.09 -2.60 -5.20
CA PHE A 82 8.93 -1.49 -4.73
C PHE A 82 10.16 -1.97 -3.94
N SER A 83 11.19 -1.12 -3.87
CA SER A 83 12.34 -1.33 -2.98
C SER A 83 11.89 -1.31 -1.51
N PRO A 84 12.63 -1.94 -0.57
CA PRO A 84 12.28 -1.87 0.84
C PRO A 84 12.14 -0.43 1.37
N LEU A 85 13.03 0.49 0.97
CA LEU A 85 12.94 1.89 1.41
C LEU A 85 11.70 2.59 0.83
N ASP A 86 11.39 2.38 -0.44
CA ASP A 86 10.21 3.00 -1.05
C ASP A 86 8.91 2.40 -0.48
N SER A 87 8.84 1.09 -0.27
CA SER A 87 7.73 0.43 0.43
C SER A 87 7.51 1.01 1.83
N PHE A 88 8.58 1.27 2.57
CA PHE A 88 8.51 1.92 3.88
C PHE A 88 7.94 3.34 3.77
N ARG A 89 8.42 4.15 2.82
CA ARG A 89 7.95 5.53 2.61
C ARG A 89 6.49 5.58 2.18
N ILE A 90 6.07 4.67 1.30
CA ILE A 90 4.68 4.53 0.85
C ILE A 90 3.79 4.14 2.04
N ALA A 91 4.19 3.13 2.81
CA ALA A 91 3.44 2.68 3.98
C ALA A 91 3.32 3.77 5.05
N LEU A 92 4.40 4.53 5.30
CA LEU A 92 4.39 5.64 6.23
C LEU A 92 3.43 6.75 5.79
N ALA A 93 3.48 7.15 4.51
CA ALA A 93 2.59 8.16 3.97
C ALA A 93 1.11 7.73 4.06
N ALA A 94 0.80 6.47 3.73
CA ALA A 94 -0.55 5.92 3.85
C ALA A 94 -1.04 5.87 5.31
N ALA A 95 -0.19 5.42 6.24
CA ALA A 95 -0.53 5.35 7.66
C ALA A 95 -0.76 6.77 8.24
N GLN A 96 0.06 7.74 7.85
CA GLN A 96 -0.13 9.15 8.25
C GLN A 96 -1.42 9.73 7.68
N ALA A 97 -1.76 9.46 6.41
CA ALA A 97 -3.01 9.90 5.81
C ALA A 97 -4.22 9.32 6.56
N ALA A 98 -4.22 8.00 6.81
CA ALA A 98 -5.28 7.34 7.57
C ALA A 98 -5.40 7.87 9.01
N GLY A 99 -4.26 8.06 9.70
CA GLY A 99 -4.22 8.61 11.05
C GLY A 99 -4.70 10.07 11.13
N ALA A 100 -4.38 10.89 10.12
CA ALA A 100 -4.85 12.27 10.02
C ALA A 100 -6.35 12.35 9.71
N PHE A 101 -6.89 11.40 8.94
CA PHE A 101 -8.31 11.32 8.63
C PHE A 101 -9.15 10.73 9.76
N GLN A 102 -8.64 9.73 10.49
CA GLN A 102 -9.39 8.95 11.49
C GLN A 102 -10.14 9.81 12.53
N PRO A 103 -9.58 10.89 13.11
CA PRO A 103 -10.26 11.70 14.13
C PRO A 103 -11.17 12.81 13.58
N THR A 104 -11.30 12.97 12.26
CA THR A 104 -12.02 14.11 11.68
C THR A 104 -13.54 13.89 11.59
N HIS A 105 -14.29 14.98 11.63
CA HIS A 105 -15.76 14.99 11.63
C HIS A 105 -16.38 15.86 10.52
N SER A 106 -15.56 16.54 9.72
CA SER A 106 -16.01 17.37 8.59
C SER A 106 -15.06 17.28 7.40
N ARG A 107 -15.54 17.70 6.21
CA ARG A 107 -14.71 17.87 5.00
C ARG A 107 -13.49 18.77 5.23
N ALA A 108 -13.68 19.87 5.96
CA ALA A 108 -12.61 20.83 6.24
C ALA A 108 -11.51 20.21 7.10
N GLU A 109 -11.87 19.44 8.13
CA GLU A 109 -10.90 18.72 8.96
C GLU A 109 -10.24 17.57 8.18
N ALA A 110 -11.01 16.84 7.37
CA ALA A 110 -10.51 15.74 6.54
C ALA A 110 -9.37 16.17 5.59
N ALA A 111 -9.33 17.44 5.18
CA ALA A 111 -8.25 18.01 4.38
C ALA A 111 -6.85 17.86 5.01
N ALA A 112 -6.76 17.64 6.33
CA ALA A 112 -5.51 17.31 7.01
C ALA A 112 -4.81 16.04 6.47
N ALA A 113 -5.54 15.14 5.81
CA ALA A 113 -4.96 13.95 5.17
C ALA A 113 -4.31 14.23 3.81
N LEU A 114 -4.67 15.33 3.12
CA LEU A 114 -4.22 15.62 1.75
C LEU A 114 -2.68 15.68 1.61
N PRO A 115 -1.92 16.35 2.49
CA PRO A 115 -0.46 16.40 2.36
C PRO A 115 0.17 15.00 2.32
N HIS A 116 -0.35 14.07 3.12
CA HIS A 116 0.12 12.70 3.17
C HIS A 116 -0.32 11.90 1.93
N LEU A 117 -1.54 12.12 1.44
CA LEU A 117 -2.01 11.52 0.19
C LEU A 117 -1.21 12.01 -1.03
N PHE A 118 -0.80 13.27 -1.08
CA PHE A 118 0.09 13.78 -2.14
C PHE A 118 1.45 13.06 -2.14
N VAL A 119 2.03 12.82 -0.95
CA VAL A 119 3.26 12.05 -0.83
C VAL A 119 3.02 10.59 -1.27
N TYR A 120 1.94 9.97 -0.82
CA TYR A 120 1.59 8.59 -1.16
C TYR A 120 1.46 8.39 -2.68
N TYR A 121 0.61 9.16 -3.35
CA TYR A 121 0.43 9.06 -4.81
C TYR A 121 1.67 9.51 -5.58
N GLY A 122 2.43 10.49 -5.07
CA GLY A 122 3.70 10.90 -5.65
C GLY A 122 4.73 9.77 -5.69
N LEU A 123 4.80 8.96 -4.64
CA LEU A 123 5.66 7.77 -4.59
C LEU A 123 5.14 6.65 -5.51
N LEU A 124 3.82 6.39 -5.51
CA LEU A 124 3.22 5.35 -6.37
C LEU A 124 3.39 5.65 -7.86
N ARG A 125 3.45 6.93 -8.25
CA ARG A 125 3.59 7.34 -9.65
C ARG A 125 4.79 6.71 -10.36
N ALA A 126 5.86 6.37 -9.63
CA ALA A 126 7.04 5.72 -10.20
C ALA A 126 6.77 4.30 -10.76
N ALA A 127 5.71 3.64 -10.31
CA ALA A 127 5.30 2.31 -10.76
C ALA A 127 4.07 2.34 -11.68
N ALA A 128 3.50 3.52 -11.93
CA ALA A 128 2.28 3.64 -12.71
C ALA A 128 2.55 3.39 -14.21
N PRO A 129 1.59 2.78 -14.94
CA PRO A 129 1.76 2.51 -16.37
C PRO A 129 1.78 3.77 -17.24
N ALA A 130 1.25 4.88 -16.73
CA ALA A 130 1.26 6.18 -17.37
C ALA A 130 1.41 7.28 -16.31
N ALA A 131 1.86 8.47 -16.75
CA ALA A 131 1.86 9.64 -15.89
C ALA A 131 0.41 10.04 -15.56
N PHE A 132 0.18 10.43 -14.31
CA PHE A 132 -1.11 10.93 -13.85
C PHE A 132 -0.93 12.11 -12.89
N GLU A 133 -2.00 12.89 -12.74
CA GLU A 133 -2.05 14.04 -11.85
C GLU A 133 -2.20 13.59 -10.39
N VAL A 134 -1.10 13.65 -9.64
CA VAL A 134 -1.03 13.26 -8.23
C VAL A 134 -2.08 13.97 -7.40
N ALA A 135 -2.26 15.28 -7.62
CA ALA A 135 -3.23 16.08 -6.89
C ALA A 135 -4.66 15.60 -7.15
N ALA A 136 -5.00 15.24 -8.39
CA ALA A 136 -6.33 14.76 -8.73
C ALA A 136 -6.62 13.40 -8.07
N ALA A 137 -5.66 12.47 -8.06
CA ALA A 137 -5.81 11.18 -7.39
C ALA A 137 -6.01 11.33 -5.88
N ALA A 138 -5.21 12.19 -5.23
CA ALA A 138 -5.29 12.43 -3.79
C ALA A 138 -6.62 13.08 -3.36
N ASN A 139 -7.12 14.05 -4.14
CA ASN A 139 -8.40 14.69 -3.84
C ASN A 139 -9.56 13.69 -4.02
N LEU A 140 -9.58 12.91 -5.11
CA LEU A 140 -10.60 11.88 -5.32
C LEU A 140 -10.57 10.80 -4.23
N GLU A 141 -9.39 10.40 -3.77
CA GLU A 141 -9.23 9.45 -2.66
C GLU A 141 -9.88 9.98 -1.39
N LEU A 142 -9.55 11.22 -1.00
CA LEU A 142 -10.17 11.85 0.17
C LEU A 142 -11.68 12.06 0.01
N ASP A 143 -12.12 12.43 -1.20
CA ASP A 143 -13.54 12.66 -1.49
C ASP A 143 -14.38 11.41 -1.24
N TRP A 144 -13.92 10.23 -1.66
CA TRP A 144 -14.69 9.01 -1.39
C TRP A 144 -14.59 8.57 0.08
N TRP A 145 -13.45 8.78 0.76
CA TRP A 145 -13.34 8.54 2.21
C TRP A 145 -14.41 9.32 2.97
N GLN A 146 -14.57 10.59 2.61
CA GLN A 146 -15.52 11.48 3.23
C GLN A 146 -16.97 11.19 2.82
N ALA A 147 -17.23 10.90 1.53
CA ALA A 147 -18.56 10.52 1.05
C ALA A 147 -19.09 9.29 1.81
N ARG A 148 -18.23 8.32 2.11
CA ARG A 148 -18.57 7.16 2.94
C ARG A 148 -19.01 7.57 4.36
N ARG A 149 -18.32 8.51 5.00
CA ARG A 149 -18.72 9.04 6.33
C ARG A 149 -20.03 9.82 6.29
N GLU A 150 -20.27 10.53 5.19
CA GLU A 150 -21.51 11.24 4.89
C GLU A 150 -22.66 10.28 4.50
N GLN A 151 -22.43 8.96 4.57
CA GLN A 151 -23.40 7.91 4.27
C GLN A 151 -23.96 7.99 2.84
N VAL A 152 -23.16 8.50 1.90
CA VAL A 152 -23.45 8.39 0.47
C VAL A 152 -23.58 6.92 0.09
N ALA A 153 -24.47 6.60 -0.85
CA ALA A 153 -24.71 5.23 -1.26
C ALA A 153 -23.43 4.58 -1.81
N PRO A 154 -23.16 3.28 -1.52
CA PRO A 154 -21.97 2.59 -1.99
C PRO A 154 -21.77 2.59 -3.51
N GLY A 155 -22.87 2.54 -4.28
CA GLY A 155 -22.80 2.68 -5.74
C GLY A 155 -22.21 4.02 -6.16
N ASP A 156 -22.59 5.11 -5.50
CA ASP A 156 -22.21 6.47 -5.88
C ASP A 156 -20.75 6.78 -5.53
N TYR A 157 -20.32 6.53 -4.28
CA TYR A 157 -18.91 6.75 -3.93
C TYR A 157 -17.99 5.67 -4.53
N GLY A 158 -18.52 4.50 -4.90
CA GLY A 158 -17.82 3.48 -5.66
C GLY A 158 -17.39 3.95 -7.05
N VAL A 159 -18.17 4.83 -7.70
CA VAL A 159 -17.75 5.49 -8.96
C VAL A 159 -16.53 6.39 -8.72
N THR A 160 -16.43 7.06 -7.57
CA THR A 160 -15.24 7.85 -7.22
C THR A 160 -14.02 6.96 -7.01
N ILE A 161 -14.17 5.79 -6.37
CA ILE A 161 -13.08 4.79 -6.26
C ILE A 161 -12.62 4.33 -7.65
N ALA A 162 -13.56 4.05 -8.56
CA ALA A 162 -13.25 3.69 -9.94
C ALA A 162 -12.46 4.80 -10.65
N ARG A 163 -12.80 6.08 -10.43
CA ARG A 163 -12.06 7.23 -10.98
C ARG A 163 -10.64 7.34 -10.43
N VAL A 164 -10.42 7.09 -9.14
CA VAL A 164 -9.07 7.04 -8.56
C VAL A 164 -8.21 6.01 -9.28
N ALA A 165 -8.75 4.78 -9.45
CA ALA A 165 -8.02 3.71 -10.13
C ALA A 165 -7.81 4.01 -11.61
N ALA A 166 -8.85 4.45 -12.33
CA ALA A 166 -8.76 4.88 -13.72
C ALA A 166 -7.63 5.89 -13.95
N LEU A 167 -7.56 6.92 -13.11
CA LEU A 167 -6.50 7.91 -13.16
C LEU A 167 -5.12 7.30 -12.88
N THR A 168 -5.00 6.48 -11.83
CA THR A 168 -3.73 5.86 -11.43
C THR A 168 -3.19 4.86 -12.45
N TYR A 169 -4.08 4.13 -13.13
CA TYR A 169 -3.73 3.11 -14.12
C TYR A 169 -3.79 3.61 -15.58
N GLY A 170 -4.19 4.86 -15.81
CA GLY A 170 -4.27 5.43 -17.16
C GLY A 170 -5.32 4.76 -18.05
N THR A 171 -6.49 4.44 -17.48
CA THR A 171 -7.60 3.76 -18.19
C THR A 171 -8.91 4.56 -18.07
N PRO A 172 -9.91 4.35 -18.94
CA PRO A 172 -11.19 5.04 -18.85
C PRO A 172 -11.96 4.67 -17.58
N ALA A 173 -12.52 5.68 -16.89
CA ALA A 173 -13.28 5.46 -15.64
C ALA A 173 -14.66 4.84 -15.88
N GLU A 174 -15.22 5.05 -17.07
CA GLU A 174 -16.55 4.60 -17.47
C GLU A 174 -16.56 3.14 -17.97
N GLY A 175 -15.40 2.50 -18.05
CA GLY A 175 -15.29 1.10 -18.45
C GLY A 175 -16.01 0.17 -17.45
N THR A 176 -16.80 -0.78 -17.96
CA THR A 176 -17.64 -1.67 -17.12
C THR A 176 -16.84 -2.37 -16.02
N ALA A 177 -15.65 -2.91 -16.34
CA ALA A 177 -14.80 -3.58 -15.36
C ALA A 177 -14.21 -2.60 -14.32
N MET A 178 -13.88 -1.37 -14.72
CA MET A 178 -13.38 -0.33 -13.80
C MET A 178 -14.46 0.11 -12.81
N LEU A 179 -15.69 0.33 -13.31
CA LEU A 179 -16.85 0.63 -12.47
C LEU A 179 -17.15 -0.54 -11.52
N ALA A 180 -17.12 -1.78 -12.01
CA ALA A 180 -17.34 -2.98 -11.20
C ALA A 180 -16.30 -3.11 -10.08
N TYR A 181 -15.03 -2.77 -10.33
CA TYR A 181 -14.00 -2.70 -9.30
C TYR A 181 -14.34 -1.68 -8.21
N GLY A 182 -14.62 -0.43 -8.59
CA GLY A 182 -14.86 0.64 -7.62
C GLY A 182 -16.12 0.40 -6.79
N ILE A 183 -17.22 0.00 -7.44
CA ILE A 183 -18.48 -0.32 -6.78
C ILE A 183 -18.34 -1.57 -5.89
N GLY A 184 -17.63 -2.61 -6.35
CA GLY A 184 -17.39 -3.81 -5.56
C GLY A 184 -16.62 -3.53 -4.26
N ARG A 185 -15.58 -2.69 -4.32
CA ARG A 185 -14.87 -2.24 -3.10
C ARG A 185 -15.76 -1.45 -2.17
N ALA A 186 -16.61 -0.56 -2.69
CA ALA A 186 -17.58 0.18 -1.91
C ALA A 186 -18.61 -0.72 -1.22
N GLN A 187 -19.12 -1.73 -1.93
CA GLN A 187 -20.05 -2.70 -1.37
C GLN A 187 -19.41 -3.53 -0.24
N ALA A 188 -18.16 -3.96 -0.40
CA ALA A 188 -17.42 -4.64 0.67
C ALA A 188 -17.25 -3.75 1.92
N MET A 189 -16.99 -2.46 1.73
CA MET A 189 -16.91 -1.49 2.84
C MET A 189 -18.26 -1.31 3.54
N ALA A 190 -19.35 -1.20 2.79
CA ALA A 190 -20.70 -1.08 3.35
C ALA A 190 -21.11 -2.36 4.09
N TYR A 191 -20.75 -3.53 3.56
CA TYR A 191 -20.97 -4.82 4.21
C TYR A 191 -20.26 -4.89 5.57
N ARG A 192 -19.02 -4.40 5.65
CA ARG A 192 -18.26 -4.27 6.90
C ARG A 192 -18.93 -3.29 7.87
N ASP A 193 -19.34 -2.12 7.39
CA ASP A 193 -19.91 -1.07 8.24
C ASP A 193 -21.26 -1.48 8.85
N ALA A 194 -22.09 -2.19 8.09
CA ALA A 194 -23.37 -2.71 8.58
C ALA A 194 -23.22 -3.69 9.76
N ARG A 195 -22.08 -4.36 9.88
CA ARG A 195 -21.78 -5.30 10.99
C ARG A 195 -21.16 -4.60 12.19
N GLY A 196 -20.40 -3.53 11.94
CA GLY A 196 -19.77 -2.73 12.99
C GLY A 196 -18.94 -3.61 13.95
N ALA A 197 -19.24 -3.53 15.25
CA ALA A 197 -18.55 -4.29 16.28
C ALA A 197 -18.93 -5.79 16.31
N GLY A 198 -20.00 -6.21 15.64
CA GLY A 198 -20.47 -7.60 15.59
C GLY A 198 -19.84 -8.44 14.48
N ILE A 199 -18.87 -7.90 13.75
CA ILE A 199 -18.18 -8.59 12.65
C ILE A 199 -17.43 -9.82 13.15
N ASN A 200 -17.49 -10.93 12.41
CA ASN A 200 -16.82 -12.19 12.74
C ASN A 200 -15.90 -12.69 11.60
N GLU A 201 -15.24 -13.84 11.80
CA GLU A 201 -14.31 -14.40 10.81
C GLU A 201 -14.95 -14.84 9.50
N GLN A 202 -16.22 -15.27 9.52
CA GLN A 202 -16.96 -15.57 8.30
C GLN A 202 -17.25 -14.30 7.50
N ASP A 203 -17.57 -13.20 8.20
CA ASP A 203 -17.76 -11.89 7.55
C ASP A 203 -16.45 -11.38 6.94
N TRP A 204 -15.32 -11.52 7.63
CA TRP A 204 -14.01 -11.17 7.08
C TRP A 204 -13.65 -12.01 5.86
N SER A 205 -13.93 -13.32 5.89
CA SER A 205 -13.76 -14.18 4.72
C SER A 205 -14.64 -13.75 3.55
N SER A 206 -15.85 -13.27 3.83
CA SER A 206 -16.78 -12.73 2.82
C SER A 206 -16.30 -11.40 2.24
N ILE A 207 -15.69 -10.54 3.06
CA ILE A 207 -15.06 -9.28 2.61
C ILE A 207 -13.86 -9.59 1.70
N GLU A 208 -13.00 -10.54 2.07
CA GLU A 208 -11.86 -10.93 1.23
C GLU A 208 -12.33 -11.46 -0.13
N ALA A 209 -13.39 -12.27 -0.16
CA ALA A 209 -13.96 -12.76 -1.41
C ALA A 209 -14.48 -11.62 -2.29
N GLN A 210 -15.23 -10.66 -1.73
CA GLN A 210 -15.71 -9.48 -2.46
C GLN A 210 -14.55 -8.62 -2.98
N LEU A 211 -13.51 -8.39 -2.16
CA LEU A 211 -12.33 -7.64 -2.58
C LEU A 211 -11.56 -8.38 -3.69
N ARG A 212 -11.47 -9.71 -3.63
CA ARG A 212 -10.85 -10.52 -4.67
C ARG A 212 -11.56 -10.37 -6.00
N GLU A 213 -12.89 -10.44 -6.01
CA GLU A 213 -13.69 -10.20 -7.20
C GLU A 213 -13.47 -8.79 -7.75
N ALA A 214 -13.49 -7.77 -6.89
CA ALA A 214 -13.19 -6.40 -7.30
C ALA A 214 -11.80 -6.30 -7.95
N TYR A 215 -10.75 -6.84 -7.32
CA TYR A 215 -9.40 -6.81 -7.87
C TYR A 215 -9.25 -7.60 -9.18
N GLN A 216 -10.05 -8.65 -9.40
CA GLN A 216 -10.11 -9.32 -10.71
C GLN A 216 -10.71 -8.39 -11.76
N GLN A 217 -11.77 -7.64 -11.45
CA GLN A 217 -12.32 -6.63 -12.35
C GLN A 217 -11.31 -5.52 -12.66
N LEU A 218 -10.55 -5.07 -11.65
CA LEU A 218 -9.46 -4.11 -11.90
C LEU A 218 -8.43 -4.70 -12.87
N LYS A 219 -8.00 -5.96 -12.66
CA LYS A 219 -7.05 -6.62 -13.54
C LYS A 219 -7.55 -6.67 -14.98
N LEU A 220 -8.83 -7.00 -15.19
CA LEU A 220 -9.45 -6.99 -16.52
C LEU A 220 -9.46 -5.58 -17.14
N ALA A 221 -9.71 -4.54 -16.34
CA ALA A 221 -9.77 -3.16 -16.82
C ALA A 221 -8.40 -2.59 -17.25
N ILE A 222 -7.30 -3.09 -16.69
CA ILE A 222 -5.94 -2.55 -16.89
C ILE A 222 -5.07 -3.39 -17.83
N VAL A 223 -5.57 -4.53 -18.32
CA VAL A 223 -4.94 -5.27 -19.40
C VAL A 223 -5.20 -4.51 -20.72
N PRO A 224 -4.17 -4.17 -21.50
CA PRO A 224 -4.37 -3.53 -22.79
C PRO A 224 -5.29 -4.39 -23.67
N SER A 225 -6.30 -3.78 -24.29
CA SER A 225 -6.99 -4.42 -25.41
C SER A 225 -5.94 -4.68 -26.50
N ALA A 226 -5.82 -5.94 -26.91
CA ALA A 226 -4.92 -6.37 -27.97
C ALA A 226 -5.29 -5.73 -29.32
#